data_AF-A0A922NDG2-F1
#
_entry.id   AF-A0A922NDG2-F1
#
_cell.length_a   1.000
_cell.length_b   1.000
_cell.length_c   1.000
_cell.angle_alpha   90.00
_cell.angle_beta   90.00
_cell.angle_gamma   90.00
#
_symmetry.space_group_name_H-M   'P 1'
#
loop_
_entity.id
_entity.type
_entity.pdbx_description
1 polymer ?
#
loop_
_entity_poly.entity_id
_entity_poly.type
_entity_poly.pdbx_seq_one_letter_code
_entity_poly.pdbx_strand_id
1 'polypeptide(L)'
;MHDYEARKLRSSVHHLSVQYELLKHENEGLKEALQHKKKHRKKGKALDLQQRQEYHGGSVFWSPRKLREARAREAVRERDETEEKLQKARSKKQREEARLQRQDELEERRVERQRLKEMRELERAEKAAERARQKEERDAAKAIQLPQKGKRRASAATSSNNKRQKRVEAARAGAQVQEEPPAPPSKLTSRGRNVNLPSKYR
;
A
#
# COMPACT_ATOMS: atom_id res chain seq x y z
N MET A 1 -37.78 -60.18 -45.51
CA MET A 1 -36.65 -59.26 -45.24
C MET A 1 -36.80 -58.53 -43.91
N HIS A 2 -37.96 -57.90 -43.63
CA HIS A 2 -38.18 -57.12 -42.40
C HIS A 2 -38.00 -57.87 -41.06
N ASP A 3 -38.40 -59.14 -40.96
CA ASP A 3 -38.28 -59.90 -39.70
C ASP A 3 -36.83 -60.24 -39.31
N TYR A 4 -35.93 -60.28 -40.29
CA TYR A 4 -34.51 -60.52 -40.04
C TYR A 4 -33.84 -59.27 -39.47
N GLU A 5 -34.12 -58.11 -40.07
CA GLU A 5 -33.62 -56.82 -39.60
C GLU A 5 -34.14 -56.49 -38.20
N ALA A 6 -35.42 -56.75 -37.93
CA ALA A 6 -36.01 -56.57 -36.61
C ALA A 6 -35.36 -57.48 -35.54
N ARG A 7 -35.03 -58.73 -35.89
CA ARG A 7 -34.31 -59.66 -34.98
C ARG A 7 -32.88 -59.19 -34.72
N LYS A 8 -32.17 -58.75 -35.75
CA LYS A 8 -30.80 -58.21 -35.65
C LYS A 8 -30.76 -56.94 -34.81
N LEU A 9 -31.77 -56.07 -34.93
CA LEU A 9 -31.89 -54.87 -34.11
C LEU A 9 -32.20 -55.21 -32.64
N ARG A 10 -33.09 -56.17 -32.39
CA ARG A 10 -33.38 -56.63 -31.03
C ARG A 10 -32.15 -57.22 -30.34
N SER A 11 -31.35 -58.03 -31.05
CA SER A 11 -30.13 -58.60 -30.47
C SER A 11 -29.05 -57.54 -30.22
N SER A 12 -28.88 -56.56 -31.11
CA SER A 12 -27.92 -55.47 -30.90
C SER A 12 -28.32 -54.55 -29.75
N VAL A 13 -29.61 -54.21 -29.63
CA VAL A 13 -30.13 -53.44 -28.50
C VAL A 13 -29.95 -54.19 -27.18
N HIS A 14 -30.26 -55.48 -27.16
CA HIS A 14 -30.06 -56.31 -25.97
C HIS A 14 -28.58 -56.38 -25.57
N HIS A 15 -27.68 -56.59 -26.54
CA HIS A 15 -26.24 -56.60 -26.30
C HIS A 15 -25.75 -55.26 -25.73
N LEU A 16 -26.18 -54.14 -26.32
CA LEU A 16 -25.83 -52.79 -25.83
C LEU A 16 -26.36 -52.54 -24.41
N SER A 17 -27.58 -52.98 -24.10
CA SER A 17 -28.13 -52.84 -22.74
C SER A 17 -27.31 -53.61 -21.71
N VAL A 18 -26.87 -54.83 -22.04
CA VAL A 18 -26.03 -55.63 -21.13
C VAL A 18 -24.66 -54.97 -20.95
N GLN A 19 -24.04 -54.48 -22.02
CA GLN A 19 -22.77 -53.76 -21.96
C GLN A 19 -22.88 -52.48 -21.11
N TYR A 20 -23.98 -51.76 -21.24
CA TYR A 20 -24.22 -50.55 -20.46
C TYR A 20 -24.35 -50.85 -18.96
N GLU A 21 -25.13 -51.86 -18.57
CA GLU A 21 -25.27 -52.24 -17.16
C GLU A 21 -23.95 -52.75 -16.57
N LEU A 22 -23.18 -53.56 -17.32
CA LEU A 22 -21.85 -53.99 -16.90
C LEU A 22 -20.93 -52.79 -16.65
N LEU A 23 -20.86 -51.86 -17.61
CA LEU A 23 -20.04 -50.66 -17.50
C LEU A 23 -20.50 -49.77 -16.34
N LYS A 24 -21.81 -49.70 -16.07
CA LYS A 24 -22.36 -48.95 -14.94
C LYS A 24 -21.91 -49.53 -13.61
N HIS A 25 -22.01 -50.85 -13.43
CA HIS A 25 -21.54 -51.53 -12.23
C HIS A 25 -20.02 -51.42 -12.04
N GLU A 26 -19.24 -51.51 -13.13
CA GLU A 26 -17.80 -51.27 -13.08
C GLU A 26 -17.48 -49.85 -12.59
N ASN A 27 -18.16 -48.84 -13.13
CA ASN A 27 -17.99 -47.46 -12.72
C ASN A 27 -18.38 -47.23 -11.25
N GLU A 28 -19.47 -47.85 -10.79
CA GLU A 28 -19.89 -47.83 -9.40
C GLU A 28 -18.82 -48.46 -8.49
N GLY A 29 -18.34 -49.67 -8.83
CA GLY A 29 -17.28 -50.35 -8.09
C GLY A 29 -15.96 -49.57 -8.05
N LEU A 30 -15.59 -48.92 -9.15
CA LEU A 30 -14.41 -48.03 -9.20
C LEU A 30 -14.58 -46.81 -8.30
N LYS A 31 -15.77 -46.18 -8.28
CA LYS A 31 -16.07 -45.06 -7.39
C LYS A 31 -15.97 -45.49 -5.93
N GLU A 32 -16.53 -46.62 -5.57
CA GLU A 32 -16.46 -47.18 -4.21
C GLU A 32 -15.02 -47.49 -3.81
N ALA A 33 -14.28 -48.21 -4.65
CA ALA A 33 -12.87 -48.51 -4.41
C ALA A 33 -12.04 -47.23 -4.21
N LEU A 34 -12.33 -46.18 -4.98
CA LEU A 34 -11.69 -44.88 -4.83
C LEU A 34 -12.08 -44.19 -3.51
N GLN A 35 -13.34 -44.27 -3.08
CA GLN A 35 -13.77 -43.78 -1.77
C GLN A 35 -13.07 -44.53 -0.63
N HIS A 36 -13.00 -45.86 -0.69
CA HIS A 36 -12.30 -46.68 0.30
C HIS A 36 -10.81 -46.34 0.35
N LYS A 37 -10.14 -46.20 -0.81
CA LYS A 37 -8.75 -45.73 -0.88
C LYS A 37 -8.58 -44.33 -0.28
N LYS A 38 -9.49 -43.39 -0.55
CA LYS A 38 -9.46 -42.05 0.06
C LYS A 38 -9.62 -42.12 1.57
N LYS A 39 -10.54 -42.95 2.10
CA LYS A 39 -10.70 -43.18 3.54
C LYS A 39 -9.43 -43.77 4.15
N HIS A 40 -8.82 -44.77 3.52
CA HIS A 40 -7.57 -45.39 3.99
C HIS A 40 -6.36 -44.43 3.94
N ARG A 41 -6.33 -43.49 2.99
CA ARG A 41 -5.27 -42.46 2.92
C ARG A 41 -5.43 -41.38 3.98
N LYS A 42 -6.64 -41.14 4.48
CA LYS A 42 -6.90 -40.21 5.58
C LYS A 42 -6.44 -40.85 6.89
N LYS A 43 -5.14 -40.72 7.19
CA LYS A 43 -4.67 -40.92 8.55
C LYS A 43 -5.33 -39.83 9.41
N GLY A 44 -6.04 -40.24 10.46
CA GLY A 44 -6.57 -39.30 11.44
C GLY A 44 -5.44 -38.46 12.04
N LYS A 45 -5.75 -37.24 12.49
CA LYS A 45 -4.80 -36.48 13.32
C LYS A 45 -4.51 -37.33 14.56
N ALA A 46 -3.23 -37.58 14.83
CA ALA A 46 -2.84 -38.30 16.03
C ALA A 46 -3.11 -37.41 17.24
N LEU A 47 -3.75 -37.99 18.26
CA LEU A 47 -3.94 -37.32 19.53
C LEU A 47 -2.57 -37.02 20.15
N ASP A 48 -2.38 -35.76 20.57
CA ASP A 48 -1.15 -35.32 21.25
C ASP A 48 -1.09 -35.88 22.68
N LEU A 49 -0.69 -37.15 22.78
CA LEU A 49 -0.49 -37.86 24.04
C LEU A 49 0.91 -37.54 24.59
N GLN A 50 0.96 -36.60 25.53
CA GLN A 50 2.23 -36.20 26.16
C GLN A 50 2.78 -37.31 27.07
N GLN A 51 3.95 -37.83 26.72
CA GLN A 51 4.71 -38.79 27.53
C GLN A 51 5.51 -38.06 28.62
N ARG A 52 5.60 -38.66 29.81
CA ARG A 52 6.45 -38.14 30.89
C ARG A 52 7.92 -38.39 30.54
N GLN A 53 8.77 -37.40 30.78
CA GLN A 53 10.20 -37.47 30.46
C GLN A 53 10.93 -38.59 31.21
N GLU A 54 10.46 -38.99 32.39
CA GLU A 54 11.13 -39.99 33.24
C GLU A 54 11.10 -41.43 32.70
N TYR A 55 10.28 -41.73 31.68
CA TYR A 55 10.05 -43.10 31.21
C TYR A 55 10.59 -43.29 29.79
N HIS A 56 11.74 -43.95 29.68
CA HIS A 56 12.47 -44.15 28.41
C HIS A 56 12.56 -45.61 27.93
N GLY A 57 11.83 -46.55 28.56
CA GLY A 57 11.93 -47.98 28.22
C GLY A 57 10.57 -48.64 27.94
N GLY A 58 10.37 -49.11 26.71
CA GLY A 58 9.27 -50.02 26.34
C GLY A 58 8.02 -49.36 25.72
N SER A 59 6.98 -50.17 25.50
CA SER A 59 5.70 -49.72 24.98
C SER A 59 4.93 -48.89 26.02
N VAL A 60 4.39 -47.74 25.61
CA VAL A 60 3.62 -46.85 26.49
C VAL A 60 2.14 -47.25 26.44
N PHE A 61 1.63 -47.79 27.54
CA PHE A 61 0.19 -48.03 27.67
C PHE A 61 -0.53 -46.77 28.13
N TRP A 62 -1.47 -46.28 27.31
CA TRP A 62 -2.22 -45.07 27.63
C TRP A 62 -3.50 -45.41 28.37
N SER A 63 -3.64 -44.87 29.58
CA SER A 63 -4.89 -45.00 30.33
C SER A 63 -6.02 -44.17 29.68
N PRO A 64 -7.29 -44.57 29.78
CA PRO A 64 -8.44 -43.83 29.23
C PRO A 64 -8.50 -42.37 29.69
N ARG A 65 -7.99 -42.06 30.89
CA ARG A 65 -7.86 -40.70 31.41
C ARG A 65 -6.93 -39.84 30.53
N LYS A 66 -5.80 -40.38 30.07
CA LYS A 66 -4.84 -39.65 29.22
C LYS A 66 -5.43 -39.31 27.85
N LEU A 67 -6.24 -40.20 27.28
CA LEU A 67 -6.96 -39.92 26.04
C LEU A 67 -7.96 -38.77 26.20
N ARG A 68 -8.68 -38.71 27.34
CA ARG A 68 -9.61 -37.60 27.63
C ARG A 68 -8.87 -36.27 27.80
N GLU A 69 -7.74 -36.27 28.50
CA GLU A 69 -6.91 -35.07 28.69
C GLU A 69 -6.38 -34.55 27.34
N ALA A 70 -5.89 -35.42 26.44
CA ALA A 70 -5.43 -35.01 25.11
C ALA A 70 -6.57 -34.42 24.26
N ARG A 71 -7.74 -35.05 24.24
CA ARG A 71 -8.92 -34.51 23.53
C ARG A 71 -9.36 -33.16 24.08
N ALA A 72 -9.35 -32.98 25.39
CA ALA A 72 -9.70 -31.70 26.01
C ALA A 72 -8.73 -30.58 25.57
N ARG A 73 -7.43 -30.88 25.47
CA ARG A 73 -6.42 -29.92 24.98
C ARG A 73 -6.62 -29.56 23.51
N GLU A 74 -6.89 -30.55 22.66
CA GLU A 74 -7.20 -30.29 21.25
C GLU A 74 -8.43 -29.41 21.11
N ALA A 75 -9.50 -29.67 21.86
CA ALA A 75 -10.71 -28.84 21.84
C ALA A 75 -10.43 -27.40 22.26
N VAL A 76 -9.54 -27.17 23.23
CA VAL A 76 -9.10 -25.82 23.62
C VAL A 76 -8.29 -25.17 22.49
N ARG A 77 -7.28 -25.85 21.93
CA ARG A 77 -6.48 -25.35 20.81
C ARG A 77 -7.35 -24.97 19.61
N GLU A 78 -8.33 -25.81 19.26
CA GLU A 78 -9.25 -25.53 18.15
C GLU A 78 -10.11 -24.29 18.41
N ARG A 79 -10.59 -24.11 19.65
CA ARG A 79 -11.32 -22.89 20.05
C ARG A 79 -10.43 -21.67 19.92
N ASP A 80 -9.24 -21.71 20.51
CA ASP A 80 -8.28 -20.60 20.46
C ASP A 80 -7.92 -20.23 19.01
N GLU A 81 -7.66 -21.23 18.15
CA GLU A 81 -7.41 -21.01 16.72
C GLU A 81 -8.60 -20.35 16.01
N THR A 82 -9.83 -20.75 16.34
CA THR A 82 -11.03 -20.14 15.74
C THR A 82 -11.23 -18.70 16.23
N GLU A 83 -11.01 -18.45 17.51
CA GLU A 83 -11.09 -17.11 18.09
C GLU A 83 -10.01 -16.19 17.52
N GLU A 84 -8.77 -16.68 17.39
CA GLU A 84 -7.69 -15.93 16.74
C GLU A 84 -8.02 -15.60 15.28
N LYS A 85 -8.61 -16.54 14.52
CA LYS A 85 -9.03 -16.29 13.13
C LYS A 85 -10.11 -15.21 13.08
N LEU A 86 -11.08 -15.26 14.01
CA LEU A 86 -12.11 -14.23 14.14
C LEU A 86 -11.52 -12.87 14.51
N GLN A 87 -10.60 -12.81 15.47
CA GLN A 87 -9.90 -11.58 15.86
C GLN A 87 -9.08 -11.01 14.71
N LYS A 88 -8.31 -11.85 14.00
CA LYS A 88 -7.56 -11.45 12.80
C LYS A 88 -8.49 -10.88 11.74
N ALA A 89 -9.64 -11.50 11.49
CA ALA A 89 -10.65 -10.98 10.56
C ALA A 89 -11.21 -9.62 11.00
N ARG A 90 -11.56 -9.46 12.29
CA ARG A 90 -12.02 -8.17 12.85
C ARG A 90 -10.96 -7.08 12.72
N SER A 91 -9.71 -7.39 13.06
CA SER A 91 -8.60 -6.44 12.95
C SER A 91 -8.33 -6.01 11.51
N LYS A 92 -8.53 -6.90 10.53
CA LYS A 92 -8.43 -6.54 9.10
C LYS A 92 -9.52 -5.56 8.69
N LYS A 93 -10.77 -5.81 9.08
CA LYS A 93 -11.89 -4.89 8.81
C LYS A 93 -11.64 -3.50 9.40
N GLN A 94 -11.25 -3.44 10.67
CA GLN A 94 -10.91 -2.17 11.32
C GLN A 94 -9.77 -1.42 10.63
N ARG A 95 -8.75 -2.13 10.12
CA ARG A 95 -7.65 -1.53 9.36
C ARG A 95 -8.11 -0.97 8.02
N GLU A 96 -9.03 -1.65 7.35
CA GLU A 96 -9.60 -1.17 6.09
C GLU A 96 -10.46 0.07 6.31
N GLU A 97 -11.32 0.05 7.32
CA GLU A 97 -12.12 1.22 7.74
C GLU A 97 -11.23 2.43 8.09
N ALA A 98 -10.20 2.22 8.91
CA ALA A 98 -9.26 3.28 9.26
C ALA A 98 -8.45 3.79 8.05
N ARG A 99 -8.21 2.93 7.04
CA ARG A 99 -7.54 3.34 5.81
C ARG A 99 -8.43 4.23 4.96
N LEU A 100 -9.72 3.92 4.86
CA LEU A 100 -10.71 4.73 4.16
C LEU A 100 -10.85 6.10 4.84
N GLN A 101 -11.04 6.13 6.16
CA GLN A 101 -11.11 7.39 6.93
C GLN A 101 -9.88 8.28 6.70
N ARG A 102 -8.68 7.70 6.68
CA ARG A 102 -7.45 8.46 6.39
C ARG A 102 -7.40 8.99 4.97
N GLN A 103 -7.97 8.28 4.00
CA GLN A 103 -8.04 8.77 2.62
C GLN A 103 -8.98 9.97 2.55
N ASP A 104 -10.16 9.87 3.15
CA ASP A 104 -11.15 10.94 3.21
C ASP A 104 -10.55 12.19 3.89
N GLU A 105 -9.92 12.03 5.07
CA GLU A 105 -9.24 13.14 5.77
C GLU A 105 -8.13 13.79 4.92
N LEU A 106 -7.39 13.01 4.14
CA LEU A 106 -6.34 13.53 3.26
C LEU A 106 -6.91 14.29 2.07
N GLU A 107 -8.03 13.83 1.52
CA GLU A 107 -8.74 14.52 0.44
C GLU A 107 -9.34 15.83 0.94
N GLU A 108 -10.01 15.84 2.08
CA GLU A 108 -10.52 17.05 2.72
C GLU A 108 -9.40 18.08 2.95
N ARG A 109 -8.27 17.65 3.53
CA ARG A 109 -7.09 18.52 3.72
C ARG A 109 -6.51 19.05 2.41
N ARG A 110 -6.58 18.29 1.31
CA ARG A 110 -6.15 18.77 -0.02
C ARG A 110 -7.10 19.83 -0.56
N VAL A 111 -8.40 19.60 -0.44
CA VAL A 111 -9.45 20.53 -0.86
C VAL A 111 -9.36 21.83 -0.07
N GLU A 112 -9.21 21.76 1.26
CA GLU A 112 -9.02 22.94 2.11
C GLU A 112 -7.78 23.75 1.71
N ARG A 113 -6.66 23.08 1.40
CA ARG A 113 -5.45 23.74 0.91
C ARG A 113 -5.65 24.42 -0.44
N GLN A 114 -6.42 23.81 -1.34
CA GLN A 114 -6.75 24.40 -2.63
C GLN A 114 -7.63 25.63 -2.45
N ARG A 115 -8.71 25.54 -1.67
CA ARG A 115 -9.57 26.67 -1.32
C ARG A 115 -8.78 27.82 -0.70
N LEU A 116 -7.88 27.52 0.23
CA LEU A 116 -7.04 28.55 0.84
C LEU A 116 -6.08 29.21 -0.17
N LYS A 117 -5.57 28.45 -1.15
CA LYS A 117 -4.74 29.00 -2.22
C LYS A 117 -5.55 29.91 -3.14
N GLU A 118 -6.73 29.47 -3.57
CA GLU A 118 -7.64 30.25 -4.42
C GLU A 118 -8.02 31.56 -3.74
N MET A 119 -8.40 31.53 -2.45
CA MET A 119 -8.69 32.75 -1.69
C MET A 119 -7.50 33.70 -1.63
N ARG A 120 -6.28 33.18 -1.44
CA ARG A 120 -5.04 33.99 -1.44
C ARG A 120 -4.72 34.57 -2.81
N GLU A 121 -5.01 33.84 -3.89
CA GLU A 121 -4.80 34.32 -5.25
C GLU A 121 -5.82 35.39 -5.64
N LEU A 122 -7.09 35.22 -5.27
CA LEU A 122 -8.13 36.24 -5.44
C LEU A 122 -7.79 37.52 -4.69
N GLU A 123 -7.38 37.43 -3.42
CA GLU A 123 -6.96 38.60 -2.64
C GLU A 123 -5.75 39.31 -3.27
N ARG A 124 -4.78 38.55 -3.80
CA ARG A 124 -3.62 39.11 -4.50
C ARG A 124 -4.01 39.77 -5.82
N ALA A 125 -4.93 39.17 -6.57
CA ALA A 125 -5.44 39.71 -7.83
C ALA A 125 -6.23 41.00 -7.61
N GLU A 126 -7.08 41.04 -6.58
CA GLU A 126 -7.83 42.23 -6.20
C GLU A 126 -6.90 43.38 -5.78
N LYS A 127 -5.92 43.10 -4.90
CA LYS A 127 -4.90 44.09 -4.52
C LYS A 127 -4.06 44.57 -5.70
N ALA A 128 -3.76 43.69 -6.66
CA ALA A 128 -3.04 44.07 -7.88
C ALA A 128 -3.90 44.95 -8.80
N ALA A 129 -5.19 44.63 -8.96
CA ALA A 129 -6.14 45.42 -9.73
C ALA A 129 -6.36 46.81 -9.10
N GLU A 130 -6.48 46.88 -7.78
CA GLU A 130 -6.58 48.15 -7.05
C GLU A 130 -5.35 49.03 -7.28
N ARG A 131 -4.14 48.45 -7.16
CA ARG A 131 -2.88 49.16 -7.44
C ARG A 131 -2.79 49.63 -8.90
N ALA A 132 -3.27 48.83 -9.84
CA ALA A 132 -3.32 49.21 -11.26
C ALA A 132 -4.25 50.41 -11.47
N ARG A 133 -5.45 50.41 -10.89
CA ARG A 133 -6.37 51.56 -10.94
C ARG A 133 -5.77 52.83 -10.35
N GLN A 134 -5.17 52.74 -9.15
CA GLN A 134 -4.51 53.90 -8.54
C GLN A 134 -3.36 54.44 -9.41
N LYS A 135 -2.64 53.55 -10.12
CA LYS A 135 -1.58 53.96 -11.04
C LYS A 135 -2.17 54.66 -12.27
N GLU A 136 -3.21 54.10 -12.88
CA GLU A 136 -3.91 54.72 -14.01
C GLU A 136 -4.47 56.09 -13.65
N GLU A 137 -5.09 56.25 -12.49
CA GLU A 137 -5.58 57.53 -11.98
C GLU A 137 -4.45 58.55 -11.80
N ARG A 138 -3.32 58.13 -11.22
CA ARG A 138 -2.12 58.99 -11.07
C ARG A 138 -1.54 59.40 -12.42
N ASP A 139 -1.46 58.47 -13.36
CA ASP A 139 -0.91 58.72 -14.69
C ASP A 139 -1.86 59.61 -15.51
N ALA A 140 -3.18 59.43 -15.39
CA ALA A 140 -4.20 60.31 -15.97
C ALA A 140 -4.16 61.72 -15.36
N ALA A 141 -4.04 61.85 -14.04
CA ALA A 141 -3.88 63.14 -13.37
C ALA A 141 -2.61 63.87 -13.82
N LYS A 142 -1.49 63.15 -13.95
CA LYS A 142 -0.24 63.70 -14.51
C LYS A 142 -0.41 64.13 -15.97
N ALA A 143 -1.13 63.36 -16.79
CA ALA A 143 -1.41 63.71 -18.18
C ALA A 143 -2.28 64.97 -18.29
N ILE A 144 -3.30 65.12 -17.42
CA ILE A 144 -4.15 66.32 -17.34
C ILE A 144 -3.35 67.54 -16.84
N GLN A 145 -2.30 67.36 -16.05
CA GLN A 145 -1.36 68.45 -15.69
C GLN A 145 -0.36 68.80 -16.81
N LEU A 146 -0.18 67.92 -17.81
CA LEU A 146 0.77 68.10 -18.91
C LEU A 146 0.32 68.92 -20.15
N PRO A 147 -0.79 69.70 -20.18
CA PRO A 147 -1.10 70.55 -21.33
C PRO A 147 -0.79 72.03 -21.07
N GLN A 148 0.33 72.39 -20.41
CA GLN A 148 0.69 73.82 -20.24
C GLN A 148 2.20 74.15 -20.26
N LYS A 149 3.07 73.30 -20.81
CA LYS A 149 4.44 73.73 -21.14
C LYS A 149 4.71 73.55 -22.62
N GLY A 150 4.32 74.58 -23.36
CA GLY A 150 4.59 74.76 -24.78
C GLY A 150 6.08 74.67 -25.12
N LYS A 151 6.31 74.13 -26.32
CA LYS A 151 7.53 74.17 -27.16
C LYS A 151 8.75 74.86 -26.54
N ARG A 152 9.73 74.08 -26.06
CA ARG A 152 11.14 74.51 -25.98
C ARG A 152 11.98 73.63 -26.91
N ARG A 153 12.68 74.30 -27.83
CA ARG A 153 13.79 73.76 -28.63
C ARG A 153 15.10 73.82 -27.85
N ALA A 154 16.09 73.09 -28.37
CA ALA A 154 17.52 73.02 -28.00
C ALA A 154 17.83 72.06 -26.84
N SER A 155 18.91 71.26 -26.83
CA SER A 155 20.05 71.08 -27.73
C SER A 155 20.86 69.88 -27.21
N ALA A 156 21.52 69.16 -28.14
CA ALA A 156 22.74 68.37 -27.97
C ALA A 156 22.75 67.16 -27.01
N ALA A 157 23.08 65.99 -27.58
CA ALA A 157 23.48 64.81 -26.86
C ALA A 157 24.80 65.07 -26.10
N THR A 158 24.82 64.75 -24.80
CA THR A 158 26.06 64.64 -24.02
C THR A 158 26.37 63.17 -23.80
N SER A 159 27.61 62.79 -24.10
CA SER A 159 28.14 61.43 -24.01
C SER A 159 28.08 60.91 -22.58
N SER A 160 27.49 59.73 -22.39
CA SER A 160 27.49 59.02 -21.10
C SER A 160 28.83 58.33 -20.86
N ASN A 161 29.74 59.00 -20.17
CA ASN A 161 30.83 58.31 -19.47
C ASN A 161 30.53 58.32 -17.99
N ASN A 162 30.19 57.16 -17.43
CA ASN A 162 30.43 56.81 -16.02
C ASN A 162 30.27 55.31 -15.82
N LYS A 163 31.34 54.56 -16.13
CA LYS A 163 31.52 53.17 -15.72
C LYS A 163 31.82 53.16 -14.22
N ARG A 164 30.79 53.03 -13.38
CA ARG A 164 30.96 52.77 -11.94
C ARG A 164 31.57 51.39 -11.74
N GLN A 165 32.88 51.34 -11.50
CA GLN A 165 33.51 50.19 -10.86
C GLN A 165 33.10 50.18 -9.39
N LYS A 166 32.37 49.13 -8.99
CA LYS A 166 32.01 48.89 -7.59
C LYS A 166 33.25 48.32 -6.88
N ARG A 167 33.95 49.16 -6.11
CA ARG A 167 34.87 48.70 -5.07
C ARG A 167 34.04 48.11 -3.94
N VAL A 168 34.37 46.88 -3.54
CA VAL A 168 33.83 46.26 -2.33
C VAL A 168 34.69 46.75 -1.17
N GLU A 169 34.19 47.74 -0.45
CA GLU A 169 34.74 48.12 0.86
C GLU A 169 34.19 47.15 1.90
N ALA A 170 35.10 46.39 2.50
CA ALA A 170 34.84 45.66 3.73
C ALA A 170 34.79 46.67 4.89
N ALA A 171 33.65 46.74 5.58
CA ALA A 171 33.54 47.37 6.89
C ALA A 171 32.86 46.37 7.86
N ARG A 172 33.58 46.15 8.96
CA ARG A 172 33.33 45.20 10.05
C ARG A 172 32.03 45.47 10.80
N ALA A 173 31.38 44.43 11.30
CA ALA A 173 31.03 44.25 12.73
C ALA A 173 30.09 43.03 12.90
N GLY A 174 30.44 42.10 13.78
CA GLY A 174 29.53 41.03 14.18
C GLY A 174 30.22 39.86 14.87
N ALA A 175 30.34 39.98 16.19
CA ALA A 175 30.36 38.92 17.21
C ALA A 175 31.12 37.61 16.93
N GLN A 176 32.17 37.38 17.73
CA GLN A 176 32.66 36.03 18.03
C GLN A 176 31.51 35.17 18.59
N VAL A 177 31.17 34.12 17.88
CA VAL A 177 30.57 32.90 18.44
C VAL A 177 31.53 31.78 18.06
N GLN A 178 32.01 31.03 19.05
CA GLN A 178 32.82 29.85 18.83
C GLN A 178 31.96 28.83 18.09
N GLU A 179 32.30 28.55 16.83
CA GLU A 179 31.69 27.48 16.05
C GLU A 179 32.53 26.22 16.23
N GLU A 180 31.92 25.22 16.84
CA GLU A 180 32.43 23.85 17.00
C GLU A 180 32.67 23.24 15.60
N PRO A 181 33.76 22.48 15.38
CA PRO A 181 34.06 21.95 14.04
C PRO A 181 32.93 21.06 13.52
N PRO A 182 32.57 21.14 12.22
CA PRO A 182 31.47 20.36 11.67
C PRO A 182 31.79 18.87 11.71
N ALA A 183 30.79 18.07 12.13
CA ALA A 183 30.87 16.62 12.12
C ALA A 183 31.23 16.09 10.71
N PRO A 184 32.03 15.00 10.61
CA PRO A 184 32.43 14.45 9.32
C PRO A 184 31.21 14.05 8.49
N PRO A 185 31.26 14.22 7.15
CA PRO A 185 30.13 13.92 6.28
C PRO A 185 29.70 12.46 6.42
N SER A 186 28.39 12.23 6.52
CA SER A 186 27.83 10.88 6.55
C SER A 186 28.21 10.14 5.28
N LYS A 187 28.72 8.91 5.42
CA LYS A 187 29.14 8.06 4.30
C LYS A 187 27.90 7.54 3.57
N LEU A 188 27.33 8.37 2.72
CA LEU A 188 26.22 8.02 1.84
C LEU A 188 26.75 7.39 0.56
N THR A 189 26.12 6.31 0.11
CA THR A 189 26.33 5.78 -1.25
C THR A 189 25.81 6.77 -2.30
N SER A 190 26.19 6.61 -3.58
CA SER A 190 25.65 7.43 -4.69
C SER A 190 24.12 7.39 -4.80
N ARG A 191 23.46 6.43 -4.13
CA ARG A 191 22.00 6.28 -4.03
C ARG A 191 21.42 6.75 -2.69
N GLY A 192 22.18 7.51 -1.89
CA GLY A 192 21.69 8.13 -0.65
C GLY A 192 21.44 7.17 0.52
N ARG A 193 21.97 5.94 0.48
CA ARG A 193 21.84 4.99 1.60
C ARG A 193 23.01 5.12 2.58
N ASN A 194 22.71 5.07 3.87
CA ASN A 194 23.69 4.99 4.96
C ASN A 194 24.46 3.67 4.91
N VAL A 195 25.78 3.75 4.95
CA VAL A 195 26.67 2.58 5.03
C VAL A 195 27.08 2.35 6.49
N ASN A 196 26.55 1.28 7.09
CA ASN A 196 27.00 0.82 8.40
C ASN A 196 28.17 -0.16 8.21
N LEU A 197 29.33 0.14 8.80
CA LEU A 197 30.48 -0.76 8.78
C LEU A 197 30.22 -1.98 9.68
N PRO A 198 30.44 -3.22 9.20
CA PRO A 198 30.35 -4.43 10.01
C PRO A 198 31.31 -4.41 11.20
N SER A 199 30.91 -4.99 12.34
CA SER A 199 31.69 -4.98 13.60
C SER A 199 33.09 -5.58 13.48
N LYS A 200 33.29 -6.51 12.55
CA LYS A 200 34.62 -7.10 12.26
C LYS A 200 35.65 -6.13 11.69
N TYR A 201 35.23 -4.94 11.25
CA TYR A 201 36.09 -3.89 10.69
C TYR A 201 36.08 -2.61 11.53
N ARG A 202 35.59 -2.69 12.77
CA ARG A 202 35.56 -1.59 13.73
C ARG A 202 36.72 -1.68 14.70
#